data_AF-A0AAC8QAY7-F1
#
_entry.id   AF-A0AAC8QAY7-F1
#
_cell.length_a   1.000
_cell.length_b   1.000
_cell.length_c   1.000
_cell.angle_alpha   90.00
_cell.angle_beta   90.00
_cell.angle_gamma   90.00
#
_symmetry.space_group_name_H-M   'P 1'
#
loop_
_entity.id
_entity.type
_entity.pdbx_description
1 polymer ?
#
loop_
_entity_poly.entity_id
_entity_poly.type
_entity_poly.pdbx_seq_one_letter_code
_entity_poly.pdbx_strand_id
1 'polypeptide(L)' 'MLKLRDEKDAQVVHIYERAIERGELRPDADPRLIHGVLFGAVLHFELLHPDGSDEARLEALIDLVLAGVLL' A
#
# COMPACT_ATOMS: atom_id res chain seq x y z
N MET A 1 -17.80 5.15 13.08
CA MET A 1 -16.37 5.29 12.72
C MET A 1 -15.75 4.01 12.17
N LEU A 2 -15.95 2.82 12.78
CA LEU A 2 -15.41 1.56 12.23
C LEU A 2 -15.90 1.26 10.80
N LYS A 3 -17.22 1.25 10.56
CA LYS A 3 -17.80 0.95 9.24
C LYS A 3 -17.25 1.77 8.09
N LEU A 4 -17.04 3.07 8.28
CA LEU A 4 -16.56 3.96 7.20
C LEU A 4 -15.08 3.69 6.86
N ARG A 5 -14.29 3.33 7.87
CA ARG A 5 -12.89 2.91 7.68
C ARG A 5 -12.82 1.57 6.97
N ASP A 6 -13.65 0.62 7.40
CA ASP A 6 -13.73 -0.72 6.82
C ASP A 6 -14.17 -0.68 5.35
N GLU A 7 -15.14 0.19 5.01
CA GLU A 7 -15.61 0.41 3.63
C GLU A 7 -14.53 1.04 2.74
N LYS A 8 -13.80 2.03 3.25
CA LYS A 8 -12.66 2.65 2.52
C LYS A 8 -11.54 1.64 2.28
N ASP A 9 -11.19 0.86 3.29
CA ASP A 9 -10.11 -0.12 3.18
C ASP A 9 -10.52 -1.29 2.26
N ALA A 10 -11.80 -1.68 2.23
CA ALA A 10 -12.30 -2.73 1.34
C ALA A 10 -12.09 -2.40 -0.15
N GLN A 11 -12.30 -1.15 -0.56
CA GLN A 11 -12.09 -0.73 -1.95
C GLN A 11 -10.62 -0.86 -2.38
N VAL A 12 -9.69 -0.52 -1.49
CA VAL A 12 -8.25 -0.58 -1.77
C VAL A 12 -7.75 -2.03 -1.71
N VAL A 13 -8.24 -2.83 -0.77
CA VAL A 13 -7.93 -4.27 -0.67
C VAL A 13 -8.23 -5.00 -1.98
N HIS A 14 -9.34 -4.65 -2.64
CA HIS A 14 -9.72 -5.25 -3.91
C HIS A 14 -8.73 -4.98 -5.04
N ILE A 15 -7.93 -3.90 -4.97
CA ILE A 15 -6.88 -3.62 -5.97
C ILE A 15 -5.79 -4.69 -5.90
N TYR A 16 -5.35 -5.04 -4.70
CA TYR A 16 -4.31 -6.06 -4.49
C TYR A 16 -4.81 -7.46 -4.83
N GLU A 17 -6.07 -7.78 -4.50
CA GLU A 17 -6.69 -9.06 -4.90
C GLU A 17 -6.62 -9.26 -6.42
N ARG A 18 -7.01 -8.25 -7.20
CA ARG A 18 -6.92 -8.34 -8.67
C ARG A 18 -5.49 -8.40 -9.17
N ALA A 19 -4.53 -7.78 -8.48
CA ALA A 19 -3.11 -7.88 -8.85
C ALA A 19 -2.56 -9.29 -8.62
N ILE A 20 -2.98 -9.95 -7.54
CA ILE A 20 -2.71 -11.38 -7.30
C ILE A 20 -3.34 -12.24 -8.41
N GLU A 21 -4.62 -12.00 -8.76
CA GLU A 21 -5.31 -12.73 -9.83
C GLU A 21 -4.62 -12.57 -11.20
N ARG A 22 -4.04 -11.39 -11.48
CA ARG A 22 -3.26 -11.13 -12.70
C ARG A 22 -1.84 -11.70 -12.66
N GLY A 23 -1.38 -12.20 -11.51
CA GLY A 23 -0.01 -12.68 -11.33
C GLY A 23 1.03 -11.57 -11.21
N GLU A 24 0.63 -10.35 -10.85
CA GLU A 24 1.52 -9.22 -10.60
C GLU A 24 2.09 -9.25 -9.17
N LEU A 25 1.37 -9.88 -8.24
CA LEU A 25 1.78 -10.10 -6.86
C LEU A 25 1.81 -11.59 -6.53
N ARG A 26 2.67 -11.98 -5.59
CA ARG A 26 2.79 -13.36 -5.12
C ARG A 26 1.43 -13.91 -4.64
N PRO A 27 1.10 -15.18 -4.93
CA PRO A 27 -0.23 -15.74 -4.68
C PRO A 27 -0.57 -15.90 -3.19
N ASP A 28 0.43 -15.87 -2.32
CA ASP A 28 0.31 -15.99 -0.87
C ASP A 28 0.45 -14.63 -0.15
N ALA A 29 0.51 -13.52 -0.88
CA ALA A 29 0.49 -12.20 -0.26
C ALA A 29 -0.87 -11.93 0.40
N ASP A 30 -0.87 -11.35 1.59
CA ASP A 30 -2.08 -10.86 2.26
C ASP A 30 -2.35 -9.40 1.84
N PRO A 31 -3.44 -9.13 1.10
CA PRO A 31 -3.84 -7.78 0.68
C PRO A 31 -3.97 -6.78 1.83
N ARG A 32 -4.44 -7.22 2.99
CA ARG A 32 -4.65 -6.34 4.15
C ARG A 32 -3.33 -5.95 4.79
N LEU A 33 -2.38 -6.88 4.81
CA LEU A 33 -1.04 -6.61 5.31
C LEU A 33 -0.30 -5.65 4.39
N ILE A 34 -0.36 -5.87 3.06
CA ILE A 34 0.20 -4.96 2.07
C ILE A 34 -0.36 -3.55 2.28
N HIS A 35 -1.69 -3.42 2.33
CA HIS A 35 -2.35 -2.15 2.57
C HIS A 35 -1.90 -1.47 3.87
N GLY A 36 -1.82 -2.22 4.97
CA GLY A 36 -1.41 -1.70 6.27
C GLY A 36 0.01 -1.15 6.27
N VAL A 37 0.95 -1.85 5.62
CA VAL A 37 2.35 -1.42 5.52
C VAL A 37 2.47 -0.20 4.63
N LEU A 38 1.89 -0.22 3.43
CA LEU A 38 1.89 0.92 2.49
C LEU A 38 1.28 2.16 3.13
N PHE A 39 0.08 2.02 3.71
CA PHE A 39 -0.61 3.12 4.37
C PHE A 39 0.23 3.71 5.51
N GLY A 40 0.81 2.85 6.37
CA GLY A 40 1.67 3.31 7.46
C GLY A 40 2.93 4.03 6.98
N ALA A 41 3.57 3.53 5.94
CA ALA A 41 4.78 4.11 5.37
C ALA A 41 4.52 5.47 4.71
N VAL A 42 3.43 5.59 3.93
CA VAL A 42 3.00 6.87 3.34
C VAL A 42 2.63 7.87 4.42
N LEU A 43 1.86 7.46 5.44
CA LEU A 43 1.47 8.36 6.53
C LEU A 43 2.71 8.87 7.30
N HIS A 44 3.67 7.99 7.57
CA HIS A 44 4.95 8.37 8.19
C HIS A 44 5.71 9.38 7.32
N PHE A 45 5.78 9.14 6.00
CA PHE A 45 6.46 10.02 5.06
C PHE A 45 5.88 11.44 5.09
N GLU A 46 4.57 11.55 4.91
CA GLU A 46 3.82 12.82 4.90
C GLU A 46 3.90 13.57 6.23
N LEU A 47 3.79 12.86 7.36
CA LEU A 47 3.81 13.51 8.68
C LEU A 47 5.18 14.05 9.08
N LEU A 48 6.27 13.41 8.63
CA LEU A 48 7.63 13.80 9.01
C LEU A 48 8.35 14.67 7.97
N HIS A 49 7.80 14.81 6.76
CA HIS A 49 8.37 15.62 5.69
C HIS A 49 7.31 16.55 5.05
N PRO A 50 6.72 17.47 5.83
CA PRO A 50 5.59 18.29 5.39
C PRO A 50 5.94 19.33 4.30
N ASP A 51 7.22 19.69 4.13
CA ASP A 51 7.65 20.83 3.31
C ASP A 51 7.95 20.50 1.83
N GLY A 52 7.34 19.44 1.32
CA GLY A 52 7.43 19.05 -0.09
C GLY A 52 7.80 17.58 -0.21
N SER A 53 6.81 16.77 -0.58
CA SER A 53 7.03 15.39 -0.95
C SER A 53 7.94 15.36 -2.17
N ASP A 54 9.18 14.91 -1.97
CA ASP A 54 10.02 14.46 -3.06
C ASP A 54 9.32 13.23 -3.67
N GLU A 55 8.59 13.45 -4.76
CA GLU A 55 7.78 12.45 -5.46
C GLU A 55 8.62 11.20 -5.76
N ALA A 56 9.87 11.38 -6.16
CA ALA A 56 10.80 10.28 -6.40
C ALA A 56 11.09 9.47 -5.13
N ARG A 57 11.14 10.12 -3.97
CA ARG A 57 11.33 9.45 -2.67
C ARG A 57 10.07 8.72 -2.20
N LEU A 58 8.89 9.24 -2.49
CA LEU A 58 7.62 8.56 -2.25
C LEU A 58 7.49 7.31 -3.14
N GLU A 59 7.80 7.44 -4.43
CA GLU A 59 7.86 6.31 -5.36
C GLU A 59 8.85 5.24 -4.89
N ALA A 60 10.07 5.63 -4.52
CA ALA A 60 11.07 4.71 -4.00
C ALA A 60 10.61 3.98 -2.71
N LEU A 61 9.82 4.65 -1.87
CA LEU A 61 9.23 4.04 -0.67
C LEU A 61 8.14 3.02 -1.04
N ILE A 62 7.31 3.32 -2.03
CA ILE A 62 6.30 2.39 -2.55
C ILE A 62 7.00 1.16 -3.13
N ASP A 63 8.01 1.36 -3.98
CA ASP A 63 8.82 0.29 -4.57
C ASP A 63 9.46 -0.59 -3.50
N LEU A 64 10.03 0.03 -2.45
CA LEU A 64 10.63 -0.70 -1.34
C LEU A 64 9.62 -1.61 -0.62
N VAL A 65 8.40 -1.13 -0.38
CA VAL A 65 7.36 -1.94 0.28
C VAL A 65 6.88 -3.06 -0.64
N LEU A 66 6.72 -2.78 -1.93
CA LEU A 66 6.22 -3.76 -2.90
C LEU A 66 7.29 -4.81 -3.28
N ALA A 67 8.58 -4.51 -3.18
CA ALA A 67 9.66 -5.44 -3.51
C ALA A 67 9.57 -6.79 -2.77
N GLY A 68 8.96 -6.84 -1.59
CA GLY A 68 8.74 -8.08 -0.83
C GLY A 68 7.57 -8.96 -1.32
N VAL A 69 6.78 -8.47 -2.28
CA VAL A 69 5.55 -9.13 -2.75
C VAL A 69 5.39 -9.18 -4.27
N LEU A 70 6.26 -8.53 -5.05
CA LEU A 70 6.28 -8.62 -6.51
C LEU A 70 6.73 -10.01 -7.00
N LEU A 71 6.21 -10.42 -8.17
CA LEU A 71 6.60 -11.65 -8.90
C LEU A 71 7.54 -11.36 -10.07
#